data_AF-A0A1Y2II61-F1
#
_entry.id   AF-A0A1Y2II61-F1
#
_cell.length_a   1.000
_cell.length_b   1.000
_cell.length_c   1.000
_cell.angle_alpha   90.00
_cell.angle_beta   90.00
_cell.angle_gamma   90.00
#
_symmetry.space_group_name_H-M   'P 1'
#
loop_
_entity.id
_entity.type
_entity.pdbx_description
1 polymer ?
#
loop_
_entity_poly.entity_id
_entity_poly.type
_entity_poly.pdbx_seq_one_letter_code
_entity_poly.pdbx_strand_id
1 'polypeptide(L)'
;MLAFSVLAVALTAATSTLAHPTVKLPRAAPGPWCNGLGAGAFDEAFNFTIGAYNATGTNTNSTGAPIVVNSAGAIDGASFWHLGTWAQYPYGLEYPSISLINGTLVIDGEGATPAQATSVDAGNSLEWVARNSAEPKAGAQIYCAVADTDPNGGGTGHPFLAVNGDTDSFSLCQTTFENVVYYKAAPDRGYDYDSCYPVKLQLIY
;
A
#
# COMPACT_ATOMS: atom_id res chain seq x y z
N MET A 1 29.88 20.90 -82.17
CA MET A 1 30.32 19.99 -81.09
C MET A 1 30.75 20.85 -79.91
N LEU A 2 29.99 20.85 -78.81
CA LEU A 2 30.41 21.28 -77.49
C LEU A 2 29.39 20.69 -76.51
N ALA A 3 29.84 19.66 -75.77
CA ALA A 3 29.05 18.94 -74.79
C ALA A 3 29.23 19.59 -73.42
N PHE A 4 28.14 19.83 -72.69
CA PHE A 4 28.16 20.22 -71.29
C PHE A 4 27.66 19.06 -70.43
N SER A 5 28.57 18.47 -69.66
CA SER A 5 28.27 17.47 -68.64
C SER A 5 27.92 18.16 -67.32
N VAL A 6 26.73 17.90 -66.79
CA VAL A 6 26.31 18.33 -65.45
C VAL A 6 26.52 17.16 -64.49
N LEU A 7 27.38 17.34 -63.49
CA LEU A 7 27.64 16.38 -62.42
C LEU A 7 26.82 16.80 -61.18
N ALA A 8 25.81 16.01 -60.80
CA ALA A 8 25.04 16.21 -59.58
C ALA A 8 25.59 15.28 -58.48
N VAL A 9 26.08 15.86 -57.39
CA VAL A 9 26.53 15.14 -56.19
C VAL A 9 25.37 15.09 -55.20
N ALA A 10 24.85 13.89 -54.94
CA ALA A 10 23.84 13.65 -53.91
C ALA A 10 24.53 13.31 -52.57
N LEU A 11 24.27 14.11 -51.54
CA LEU A 11 24.81 13.93 -50.19
C LEU A 11 23.71 13.33 -49.30
N THR A 12 23.78 12.01 -49.04
CA THR A 12 22.87 11.33 -48.09
C THR A 12 23.49 11.34 -46.70
N ALA A 13 22.94 12.16 -45.79
CA ALA A 13 23.31 12.14 -44.38
C ALA A 13 22.62 10.96 -43.67
N ALA A 14 23.39 9.97 -43.23
CA ALA A 14 22.92 8.89 -42.38
C ALA A 14 22.90 9.36 -40.92
N THR A 15 21.72 9.49 -40.32
CA THR A 15 21.56 9.77 -38.89
C THR A 15 21.58 8.46 -38.10
N SER A 16 22.70 8.19 -37.44
CA SER A 16 22.86 7.06 -36.52
C SER A 16 22.13 7.36 -35.21
N THR A 17 20.94 6.79 -35.01
CA THR A 17 20.27 6.82 -33.71
C THR A 17 20.92 5.78 -32.78
N LEU A 18 21.78 6.23 -31.87
CA LEU A 18 22.32 5.39 -30.79
C LEU A 18 21.24 5.18 -29.73
N ALA A 19 20.43 4.14 -29.89
CA ALA A 19 19.54 3.65 -28.83
C ALA A 19 20.40 3.23 -27.62
N HIS A 20 20.33 4.01 -26.54
CA HIS A 20 21.01 3.67 -25.29
C HIS A 20 20.32 2.44 -24.69
N PRO A 21 21.06 1.37 -24.33
CA PRO A 21 20.48 0.25 -23.63
C PRO A 21 19.97 0.75 -22.28
N THR A 22 18.65 0.82 -22.13
CA THR A 22 18.03 1.03 -20.83
C THR A 22 18.39 -0.20 -19.99
N VAL A 23 19.35 -0.05 -19.07
CA VAL A 23 19.64 -1.07 -18.07
C VAL A 23 18.38 -1.19 -17.21
N LYS A 24 17.50 -2.12 -17.59
CA LYS A 24 16.42 -2.58 -16.73
C LYS A 24 17.09 -3.39 -15.64
N LEU A 25 17.49 -2.74 -14.55
CA LEU A 25 17.77 -3.47 -13.31
C LEU A 25 16.52 -4.32 -13.05
N PRO A 26 16.64 -5.66 -13.00
CA PRO A 26 15.50 -6.49 -12.67
C PRO A 26 15.08 -6.13 -11.25
N ARG A 27 13.99 -5.37 -11.11
CA ARG A 27 13.28 -5.30 -9.84
C ARG A 27 12.94 -6.75 -9.49
N ALA A 28 13.32 -7.19 -8.30
CA ALA A 28 12.96 -8.53 -7.85
C ALA A 28 11.44 -8.70 -8.04
N ALA A 29 11.04 -9.76 -8.73
CA ALA A 29 9.63 -10.05 -8.87
C ALA A 29 9.06 -10.28 -7.47
N PRO A 30 7.89 -9.70 -7.14
CA PRO A 30 7.29 -9.91 -5.83
C PRO A 30 6.97 -11.39 -5.63
N GLY A 31 6.86 -11.81 -4.37
CA GLY A 31 6.51 -13.18 -4.02
C GLY A 31 5.12 -13.60 -4.51
N PRO A 32 4.78 -14.90 -4.39
CA PRO A 32 3.54 -15.47 -4.92
C PRO A 32 2.25 -14.86 -4.33
N TRP A 33 2.33 -14.19 -3.17
CA TRP A 33 1.22 -13.45 -2.56
C TRP A 33 0.75 -12.24 -3.38
N CYS A 34 1.56 -11.75 -4.33
CA CYS A 34 1.17 -10.66 -5.24
C CYS A 34 0.68 -11.14 -6.62
N ASN A 35 0.50 -12.45 -6.81
CA ASN A 35 0.00 -12.98 -8.07
C ASN A 35 -1.41 -12.45 -8.36
N GLY A 36 -1.64 -12.04 -9.61
CA GLY A 36 -2.94 -11.53 -10.08
C GLY A 36 -3.15 -10.02 -9.94
N LEU A 37 -2.27 -9.31 -9.24
CA LEU A 37 -2.36 -7.84 -9.05
C LEU A 37 -1.79 -7.01 -10.22
N GLY A 38 -1.24 -7.66 -11.26
CA GLY A 38 -0.70 -7.00 -12.45
C GLY A 38 0.74 -6.49 -12.31
N ALA A 39 1.25 -5.83 -13.36
CA ALA A 39 2.66 -5.46 -13.48
C ALA A 39 3.11 -4.33 -12.53
N GLY A 40 2.17 -3.62 -11.91
CA GLY A 40 2.43 -2.57 -10.93
C GLY A 40 2.55 -3.06 -9.49
N ALA A 41 2.42 -4.37 -9.25
CA ALA A 41 2.47 -4.95 -7.91
C ALA A 41 3.91 -5.07 -7.38
N PHE A 42 4.09 -4.82 -6.09
CA PHE A 42 5.35 -4.95 -5.36
C PHE A 42 5.09 -5.31 -3.90
N ASP A 43 6.10 -5.87 -3.23
CA ASP A 43 6.03 -6.36 -1.85
C ASP A 43 7.18 -5.82 -0.98
N GLU A 44 7.80 -4.73 -1.44
CA GLU A 44 8.80 -3.97 -0.71
C GLU A 44 8.51 -2.46 -0.76
N ALA A 45 8.30 -1.85 0.40
CA ALA A 45 8.21 -0.41 0.60
C ALA A 45 8.57 -0.07 2.04
N PHE A 46 9.22 1.06 2.28
CA PHE A 46 9.76 1.37 3.60
C PHE A 46 9.26 2.73 4.09
N ASN A 47 9.04 2.84 5.39
CA ASN A 47 8.76 4.08 6.10
C ASN A 47 7.60 4.89 5.51
N PHE A 48 6.45 4.26 5.34
CA PHE A 48 5.23 4.93 4.90
C PHE A 48 4.19 5.00 6.03
N THR A 49 3.21 5.87 5.83
CA THR A 49 1.95 5.91 6.60
C THR A 49 0.79 5.49 5.70
N ILE A 50 -0.39 5.21 6.29
CA ILE A 50 -1.57 4.82 5.51
C ILE A 50 -2.57 5.97 5.46
N GLY A 51 -3.09 6.22 4.26
CA GLY A 51 -4.27 7.06 4.04
C GLY A 51 -5.47 6.21 3.65
N ALA A 52 -6.66 6.50 4.19
CA ALA A 52 -7.91 5.89 3.76
C ALA A 52 -8.64 6.80 2.78
N TYR A 53 -8.47 6.52 1.49
CA TYR A 53 -9.12 7.22 0.40
C TYR A 53 -10.56 6.71 0.23
N ASN A 54 -11.54 7.56 0.49
CA ASN A 54 -12.95 7.23 0.31
C ASN A 54 -13.24 6.92 -1.18
N ALA A 55 -13.73 5.71 -1.46
CA ALA A 55 -13.93 5.24 -2.83
C ALA A 55 -15.25 5.72 -3.45
N THR A 56 -16.23 6.11 -2.64
CA THR A 56 -17.59 6.47 -3.08
C THR A 56 -17.96 7.92 -2.81
N GLY A 57 -17.24 8.59 -1.93
CA GLY A 57 -17.50 9.96 -1.48
C GLY A 57 -16.42 10.95 -1.90
N THR A 58 -16.52 12.17 -1.39
CA THR A 58 -15.50 13.20 -1.57
C THR A 58 -14.43 13.07 -0.51
N ASN A 59 -13.16 13.10 -0.94
CA ASN A 59 -12.02 13.24 -0.04
C ASN A 59 -11.66 14.71 0.12
N THR A 60 -11.29 15.12 1.33
CA THR A 60 -10.85 16.50 1.61
C THR A 60 -9.50 16.83 0.96
N ASN A 61 -8.69 15.81 0.67
CA ASN A 61 -7.37 15.90 0.04
C ASN A 61 -7.12 14.66 -0.84
N SER A 62 -5.95 14.56 -1.47
CA SER A 62 -5.57 13.43 -2.34
C SER A 62 -5.19 12.15 -1.58
N THR A 63 -5.05 12.23 -0.26
CA THR A 63 -4.57 11.12 0.60
C THR A 63 -5.66 10.51 1.49
N GLY A 64 -6.87 11.07 1.47
CA GLY A 64 -7.98 10.65 2.31
C GLY A 64 -7.77 10.93 3.81
N ALA A 65 -8.45 10.14 4.65
CA ALA A 65 -8.33 10.23 6.09
C ALA A 65 -7.02 9.58 6.58
N PRO A 66 -6.22 10.24 7.44
CA PRO A 66 -5.00 9.63 7.98
C PRO A 66 -5.32 8.43 8.88
N ILE A 67 -4.66 7.31 8.60
CA ILE A 67 -4.76 6.06 9.35
C ILE A 67 -3.47 5.84 10.14
N VAL A 68 -3.65 5.42 11.38
CA VAL A 68 -2.58 5.16 12.35
C VAL A 68 -2.76 3.79 12.98
N VAL A 69 -1.71 3.32 13.64
CA VAL A 69 -1.71 2.05 14.36
C VAL A 69 -2.21 2.29 15.79
N ASN A 70 -3.40 1.77 16.09
CA ASN A 70 -4.07 1.93 17.39
C ASN A 70 -4.04 0.63 18.19
N SER A 71 -4.09 0.74 19.52
CA SER A 71 -4.13 -0.43 20.39
C SER A 71 -5.50 -1.11 20.31
N ALA A 72 -5.49 -2.41 20.00
CA ALA A 72 -6.67 -3.27 19.95
C ALA A 72 -6.88 -4.08 21.25
N GLY A 73 -6.16 -3.71 22.32
CA GLY A 73 -6.19 -4.40 23.61
C GLY A 73 -4.92 -5.19 23.93
N ALA A 74 -4.92 -5.88 25.07
CA ALA A 74 -3.78 -6.65 25.54
C ALA A 74 -4.23 -7.81 26.44
N ILE A 75 -3.36 -8.82 26.52
CA ILE A 75 -3.41 -9.94 27.47
C ILE A 75 -2.05 -10.09 28.15
N ASP A 76 -1.93 -11.01 29.11
CA ASP A 76 -0.63 -11.28 29.72
C ASP A 76 0.38 -11.76 28.66
N GLY A 77 1.48 -11.01 28.51
CA GLY A 77 2.56 -11.29 27.57
C GLY A 77 2.34 -10.87 26.12
N ALA A 78 1.21 -10.26 25.75
CA ALA A 78 0.99 -9.78 24.38
C ALA A 78 0.04 -8.57 24.29
N SER A 79 0.33 -7.67 23.36
CA SER A 79 -0.55 -6.55 22.98
C SER A 79 -1.01 -6.70 21.53
N PHE A 80 -2.19 -6.19 21.22
CA PHE A 80 -2.78 -6.25 19.89
C PHE A 80 -2.90 -4.83 19.34
N TRP A 81 -2.76 -4.71 18.01
CA TRP A 81 -2.81 -3.44 17.32
C TRP A 81 -3.62 -3.58 16.03
N HIS A 82 -4.31 -2.53 15.61
CA HIS A 82 -5.01 -2.48 14.34
C HIS A 82 -4.83 -1.14 13.64
N LEU A 83 -5.43 -0.98 12.45
CA LEU A 83 -5.49 0.30 11.74
C LEU A 83 -6.77 1.08 12.07
N GLY A 84 -6.62 2.29 12.61
CA GLY A 84 -7.72 3.19 12.93
C GLY A 84 -7.44 4.64 12.51
N THR A 85 -8.47 5.50 12.50
CA THR A 85 -8.28 6.91 12.12
C THR A 85 -7.55 7.71 13.21
N TRP A 86 -6.68 8.62 12.79
CA TRP A 86 -5.99 9.55 13.71
C TRP A 86 -6.95 10.43 14.53
N ALA A 87 -8.10 10.81 13.95
CA ALA A 87 -9.03 11.75 14.56
C ALA A 87 -9.53 11.34 15.96
N GLN A 88 -9.46 10.04 16.29
CA GLN A 88 -9.95 9.48 17.54
C GLN A 88 -8.82 8.99 18.46
N TYR A 89 -7.55 9.19 18.09
CA TYR A 89 -6.39 8.78 18.89
C TYR A 89 -5.68 10.01 19.49
N PRO A 90 -5.89 10.34 20.78
CA PRO A 90 -5.34 11.55 21.40
C PRO A 90 -3.91 11.38 21.95
N TYR A 91 -3.25 10.24 21.71
CA TYR A 91 -1.96 9.90 22.30
C TYR A 91 -0.83 9.90 21.26
N GLY A 92 0.43 9.92 21.74
CA GLY A 92 1.58 9.72 20.87
C GLY A 92 1.54 8.34 20.21
N LEU A 93 1.91 8.27 18.92
CA LEU A 93 1.97 7.01 18.19
C LEU A 93 3.14 6.16 18.69
N GLU A 94 2.83 4.97 19.20
CA GLU A 94 3.86 3.97 19.54
C GLU A 94 4.54 3.46 18.27
N TYR A 95 3.78 3.26 17.18
CA TYR A 95 4.28 2.83 15.87
C TYR A 95 4.01 3.92 14.82
N PRO A 96 4.89 4.92 14.68
CA PRO A 96 4.70 6.02 13.73
C PRO A 96 4.89 5.62 12.26
N SER A 97 5.46 4.45 11.97
CA SER A 97 5.78 4.06 10.59
C SER A 97 5.46 2.60 10.29
N ILE A 98 5.18 2.33 9.01
CA ILE A 98 4.93 1.00 8.47
C ILE A 98 5.89 0.74 7.32
N SER A 99 6.37 -0.49 7.20
CA SER A 99 7.11 -1.00 6.06
C SER A 99 6.45 -2.27 5.54
N LEU A 100 6.45 -2.46 4.23
CA LEU A 100 6.09 -3.67 3.54
C LEU A 100 7.39 -4.40 3.19
N ILE A 101 7.58 -5.60 3.71
CA ILE A 101 8.83 -6.36 3.57
C ILE A 101 8.48 -7.80 3.21
N ASN A 102 8.78 -8.22 1.99
CA ASN A 102 8.59 -9.60 1.53
C ASN A 102 7.16 -10.11 1.83
N GLY A 103 6.17 -9.26 1.55
CA GLY A 103 4.76 -9.57 1.67
C GLY A 103 4.14 -9.38 3.04
N THR A 104 4.90 -8.99 4.07
CA THR A 104 4.36 -8.69 5.41
C THR A 104 4.43 -7.20 5.72
N LEU A 105 3.46 -6.71 6.50
CA LEU A 105 3.55 -5.37 7.10
C LEU A 105 4.31 -5.43 8.41
N VAL A 106 5.26 -4.52 8.57
CA VAL A 106 6.09 -4.32 9.75
C VAL A 106 5.80 -2.92 10.28
N ILE A 107 5.28 -2.85 11.50
CA ILE A 107 5.11 -1.59 12.21
C ILE A 107 6.36 -1.33 13.05
N ASP A 108 6.85 -0.09 13.05
CA ASP A 108 8.09 0.29 13.72
C ASP A 108 7.92 1.59 14.52
N GLY A 109 8.61 1.64 15.67
CA GLY A 109 8.62 2.77 16.58
C GLY A 109 9.72 2.67 17.63
N GLU A 110 10.24 3.82 18.06
CA GLU A 110 11.35 3.87 19.00
C GLU A 110 10.95 3.30 20.37
N GLY A 111 11.63 2.22 20.78
CA GLY A 111 11.33 1.53 22.04
C GLY A 111 10.03 0.72 22.04
N ALA A 112 9.33 0.63 20.89
CA ALA A 112 8.13 -0.15 20.75
C ALA A 112 8.41 -1.65 20.80
N THR A 113 7.44 -2.43 21.28
CA THR A 113 7.58 -3.89 21.32
C THR A 113 7.53 -4.45 19.88
N PRO A 114 8.39 -5.41 19.51
CA PRO A 114 8.29 -6.04 18.20
C PRO A 114 6.89 -6.59 17.94
N ALA A 115 6.33 -6.28 16.78
CA ALA A 115 4.97 -6.66 16.42
C ALA A 115 4.93 -7.36 15.05
N GLN A 116 4.14 -8.42 14.98
CA GLN A 116 4.04 -9.28 13.80
C GLN A 116 2.64 -9.19 13.23
N ALA A 117 2.53 -8.87 11.94
CA ALA A 117 1.25 -8.85 11.23
C ALA A 117 0.61 -10.25 11.21
N THR A 118 -0.69 -10.31 11.47
CA THR A 118 -1.47 -11.55 11.46
C THR A 118 -2.12 -11.78 10.09
N SER A 119 -2.60 -13.00 9.87
CA SER A 119 -3.52 -13.26 8.77
C SER A 119 -4.84 -12.53 9.00
N VAL A 120 -5.46 -12.03 7.92
CA VAL A 120 -6.77 -11.37 8.00
C VAL A 120 -7.81 -12.13 7.17
N ASP A 121 -8.89 -12.48 7.84
CA ASP A 121 -10.09 -13.07 7.23
C ASP A 121 -11.14 -11.99 6.95
N ALA A 122 -12.12 -12.32 6.12
CA ALA A 122 -13.24 -11.42 5.82
C ALA A 122 -14.04 -11.08 7.09
N GLY A 123 -14.32 -9.78 7.26
CA GLY A 123 -15.00 -9.20 8.41
C GLY A 123 -14.09 -8.83 9.57
N ASN A 124 -12.78 -9.07 9.47
CA ASN A 124 -11.81 -8.74 10.52
C ASN A 124 -10.96 -7.52 10.16
N SER A 125 -10.38 -6.90 11.19
CA SER A 125 -9.46 -5.78 11.03
C SER A 125 -8.05 -6.28 10.65
N LEU A 126 -7.23 -5.39 10.10
CA LEU A 126 -5.81 -5.69 9.87
C LEU A 126 -5.08 -5.54 11.20
N GLU A 127 -4.49 -6.63 11.70
CA GLU A 127 -3.96 -6.68 13.06
C GLU A 127 -2.48 -7.06 13.15
N TRP A 128 -1.86 -6.64 14.26
CA TRP A 128 -0.55 -7.09 14.69
C TRP A 128 -0.61 -7.62 16.11
N VAL A 129 0.21 -8.63 16.39
CA VAL A 129 0.48 -9.09 17.75
C VAL A 129 1.88 -8.66 18.15
N ALA A 130 1.96 -7.80 19.16
CA ALA A 130 3.21 -7.34 19.76
C ALA A 130 3.58 -8.18 20.98
N ARG A 131 4.80 -8.73 20.98
CA ARG A 131 5.38 -9.50 22.08
C ARG A 131 6.91 -9.59 21.91
N ASN A 132 7.65 -9.81 23.00
CA ASN A 132 9.12 -9.86 22.95
C ASN A 132 9.68 -10.95 22.03
N SER A 133 8.91 -12.02 21.80
CA SER A 133 9.26 -13.13 20.91
C SER A 133 8.63 -13.02 19.51
N ALA A 134 8.15 -11.83 19.13
CA ALA A 134 7.65 -11.63 17.78
C ALA A 134 8.83 -11.35 16.84
N GLU A 135 8.81 -11.99 15.68
CA GLU A 135 9.68 -11.69 14.54
C GLU A 135 8.87 -10.91 13.50
N PRO A 136 8.94 -9.56 13.46
CA PRO A 136 8.05 -8.76 12.61
C PRO A 136 8.08 -9.15 11.12
N LYS A 137 9.27 -9.51 10.63
CA LYS A 137 9.50 -9.92 9.23
C LYS A 137 8.98 -11.32 8.91
N ALA A 138 8.54 -12.09 9.90
CA ALA A 138 7.92 -13.41 9.74
C ALA A 138 6.38 -13.33 9.86
N GLY A 139 5.79 -12.14 9.76
CA GLY A 139 4.34 -11.96 9.72
C GLY A 139 3.67 -12.55 8.49
N ALA A 140 2.35 -12.42 8.43
CA ALA A 140 1.57 -12.96 7.32
C ALA A 140 2.01 -12.36 5.98
N GLN A 141 2.40 -13.23 5.05
CA GLN A 141 2.84 -12.85 3.71
C GLN A 141 1.64 -12.77 2.76
N ILE A 142 0.77 -11.79 2.99
CA ILE A 142 -0.50 -11.60 2.26
C ILE A 142 -0.67 -10.17 1.75
N TYR A 143 0.31 -9.31 1.99
CA TYR A 143 0.27 -7.90 1.68
C TYR A 143 1.08 -7.61 0.43
N CYS A 144 0.53 -6.76 -0.43
CA CYS A 144 1.23 -6.18 -1.57
C CYS A 144 0.87 -4.71 -1.65
N ALA A 145 1.61 -3.96 -2.43
CA ALA A 145 1.16 -2.66 -2.89
C ALA A 145 1.10 -2.66 -4.41
N VAL A 146 0.13 -1.92 -4.95
CA VAL A 146 -0.11 -1.79 -6.38
C VAL A 146 0.04 -0.34 -6.75
N ALA A 147 0.96 -0.04 -7.66
CA ALA A 147 1.15 1.31 -8.16
C ALA A 147 -0.16 1.82 -8.80
N ASP A 148 -0.58 3.02 -8.40
CA ASP A 148 -1.73 3.70 -8.99
C ASP A 148 -1.31 4.33 -10.33
N THR A 149 -1.42 3.53 -11.39
CA THR A 149 -1.01 3.91 -12.75
C THR A 149 -2.21 4.16 -13.65
N ASP A 150 -3.11 5.07 -13.26
CA ASP A 150 -4.18 5.50 -14.18
C ASP A 150 -3.53 6.07 -15.45
N PRO A 151 -3.74 5.43 -16.62
CA PRO A 151 -3.14 5.87 -17.88
C PRO A 151 -3.63 7.26 -18.33
N ASN A 152 -4.76 7.74 -17.77
CA ASN A 152 -5.32 9.06 -18.06
C ASN A 152 -4.88 10.13 -17.05
N GLY A 153 -4.03 9.78 -16.08
CA GLY A 153 -3.54 10.71 -15.06
C GLY A 153 -4.56 11.09 -13.99
N GLY A 154 -5.65 10.34 -13.85
CA GLY A 154 -6.67 10.52 -12.81
C GLY A 154 -6.37 9.76 -11.50
N GLY A 155 -5.23 9.09 -11.42
CA GLY A 155 -4.76 8.41 -10.22
C GLY A 155 -4.46 9.40 -9.10
N THR A 156 -4.51 8.90 -7.89
CA THR A 156 -4.15 9.61 -6.66
C THR A 156 -2.65 9.88 -6.53
N GLY A 157 -1.83 9.18 -7.33
CA GLY A 157 -0.37 9.28 -7.27
C GLY A 157 0.27 8.46 -6.14
N HIS A 158 -0.53 7.72 -5.37
CA HIS A 158 -0.09 6.90 -4.25
C HIS A 158 -0.41 5.42 -4.50
N PRO A 159 0.52 4.48 -4.22
CA PRO A 159 0.22 3.05 -4.33
C PRO A 159 -0.90 2.64 -3.37
N PHE A 160 -1.73 1.68 -3.78
CA PHE A 160 -2.75 1.09 -2.92
C PHE A 160 -2.25 -0.20 -2.28
N LEU A 161 -2.50 -0.38 -0.98
CA LEU A 161 -2.30 -1.64 -0.27
C LEU A 161 -3.32 -2.67 -0.77
N ALA A 162 -2.83 -3.86 -1.08
CA ALA A 162 -3.62 -5.04 -1.37
C ALA A 162 -3.44 -6.06 -0.25
N VAL A 163 -4.52 -6.74 0.09
CA VAL A 163 -4.55 -7.84 1.06
C VAL A 163 -5.16 -9.05 0.37
N ASN A 164 -4.48 -10.20 0.43
CA ASN A 164 -4.96 -11.42 -0.22
C ASN A 164 -5.33 -11.21 -1.71
N GLY A 165 -4.53 -10.41 -2.42
CA GLY A 165 -4.76 -10.09 -3.84
C GLY A 165 -5.92 -9.12 -4.11
N ASP A 166 -6.39 -8.37 -3.11
CA ASP A 166 -7.55 -7.48 -3.20
C ASP A 166 -7.21 -6.06 -2.70
N THR A 167 -7.41 -5.05 -3.55
CA THR A 167 -7.18 -3.63 -3.26
C THR A 167 -8.42 -2.84 -2.87
N ASP A 168 -9.62 -3.42 -3.05
CA ASP A 168 -10.87 -2.66 -3.12
C ASP A 168 -11.88 -3.07 -2.04
N SER A 169 -11.62 -4.16 -1.31
CA SER A 169 -12.51 -4.66 -0.27
C SER A 169 -12.18 -4.15 1.13
N PHE A 170 -11.72 -2.91 1.29
CA PHE A 170 -11.57 -2.30 2.61
C PHE A 170 -12.74 -1.37 2.91
N SER A 171 -13.15 -1.37 4.18
CA SER A 171 -14.15 -0.43 4.68
C SER A 171 -13.64 0.20 5.97
N LEU A 172 -13.96 1.47 6.15
CA LEU A 172 -13.81 2.13 7.44
C LEU A 172 -15.14 2.06 8.16
N CYS A 173 -15.16 1.46 9.36
CA CYS A 173 -16.37 1.23 10.13
C CYS A 173 -16.22 1.80 11.54
N GLN A 174 -17.31 2.36 12.07
CA GLN A 174 -17.36 2.91 13.42
C GLN A 174 -17.53 1.78 14.45
N THR A 175 -16.65 1.76 15.43
CA THR A 175 -16.78 1.01 16.69
C THR A 175 -17.31 1.93 17.78
N THR A 176 -17.44 1.44 19.01
CA THR A 176 -17.84 2.27 20.15
C THR A 176 -16.89 3.46 20.39
N PHE A 177 -15.61 3.35 20.03
CA PHE A 177 -14.58 4.31 20.42
C PHE A 177 -13.88 4.96 19.22
N GLU A 178 -13.83 4.28 18.07
CA GLU A 178 -13.02 4.72 16.95
C GLU A 178 -13.53 4.22 15.59
N ASN A 179 -12.95 4.71 14.50
CA ASN A 179 -13.17 4.21 13.15
C ASN A 179 -12.00 3.31 12.77
N VAL A 180 -12.28 2.04 12.52
CA VAL A 180 -11.29 0.97 12.25
C VAL A 180 -11.42 0.50 10.80
N VAL A 181 -10.30 0.12 10.22
CA VAL A 181 -10.24 -0.47 8.88
C VAL A 181 -10.52 -1.98 8.97
N TYR A 182 -11.54 -2.43 8.24
CA TYR A 182 -11.93 -3.83 8.11
C TYR A 182 -11.74 -4.33 6.69
N TYR A 183 -11.24 -5.56 6.54
CA TYR A 183 -11.17 -6.26 5.27
C TYR A 183 -12.47 -7.05 5.04
N LYS A 184 -13.13 -6.83 3.90
CA LYS A 184 -14.41 -7.45 3.52
C LYS A 184 -15.42 -7.37 4.67
N ALA A 185 -15.71 -6.14 5.11
CA ALA A 185 -16.64 -5.89 6.21
C ALA A 185 -17.95 -6.68 6.02
N ALA A 186 -18.42 -7.30 7.10
CA ALA A 186 -19.64 -8.10 7.19
C ALA A 186 -20.47 -7.69 8.42
N PRO A 187 -21.79 -7.92 8.44
CA PRO A 187 -22.61 -7.68 9.63
C PRO A 187 -22.23 -8.59 10.80
N ASP A 188 -22.64 -8.22 12.01
CA ASP A 188 -22.47 -9.00 13.26
C ASP A 188 -21.00 -9.24 13.68
N ARG A 189 -20.14 -8.23 13.49
CA ARG A 189 -18.67 -8.31 13.73
C ARG A 189 -18.11 -7.39 14.82
N GLY A 190 -18.96 -6.78 15.65
CA GLY A 190 -18.52 -5.92 16.77
C GLY A 190 -18.26 -4.45 16.42
N TYR A 191 -18.63 -4.03 15.21
CA TYR A 191 -18.71 -2.64 14.77
C TYR A 191 -20.10 -2.36 14.20
N ASP A 192 -20.44 -1.09 14.03
CA ASP A 192 -21.67 -0.68 13.36
C ASP A 192 -21.52 -0.86 11.84
N TYR A 193 -22.14 -1.90 11.28
CA TYR A 193 -22.05 -2.20 9.85
C TYR A 193 -22.67 -1.10 8.97
N ASP A 194 -23.71 -0.42 9.45
CA ASP A 194 -24.39 0.63 8.67
C ASP A 194 -23.55 1.92 8.59
N SER A 195 -22.57 2.07 9.48
CA SER A 195 -21.58 3.15 9.44
C SER A 195 -20.46 2.92 8.42
N CYS A 196 -20.30 1.67 7.94
CA CYS A 196 -19.20 1.30 7.09
C CYS A 196 -19.28 1.97 5.72
N TYR A 197 -18.17 2.56 5.28
CA TYR A 197 -18.04 3.03 3.90
C TYR A 197 -16.75 2.51 3.25
N PRO A 198 -16.77 2.24 1.93
CA PRO A 198 -15.63 1.65 1.24
C PRO A 198 -14.48 2.66 1.12
N VAL A 199 -13.27 2.17 1.37
CA VAL A 199 -12.02 2.94 1.27
C VAL A 199 -10.97 2.15 0.49
N LYS A 200 -10.03 2.86 -0.12
CA LYS A 200 -8.75 2.30 -0.57
C LYS A 200 -7.66 2.76 0.37
N LEU A 201 -6.74 1.86 0.71
CA LEU A 201 -5.64 2.16 1.62
C LEU A 201 -4.42 2.58 0.80
N GLN A 202 -3.98 3.82 0.93
CA GLN A 202 -2.85 4.40 0.20
C GLN A 202 -1.57 4.36 1.04
N LEU A 203 -0.44 4.08 0.40
CA LEU A 203 0.89 4.24 0.98
C LEU A 203 1.37 5.68 0.77
N ILE A 204 1.57 6.41 1.87
CA ILE A 204 1.93 7.84 1.89
C ILE A 204 3.37 8.01 2.41
N TYR A 205 4.17 8.79 1.67
CA TYR A 205 5.60 9.08 1.92
C TYR A 205 5.85 10.56 2.18
#